data_AF-A0A8T7DWR0-F1
#
_entry.id   AF-A0A8T7DWR0-F1
#
_cell.length_a   1.000
_cell.length_b   1.000
_cell.length_c   1.000
_cell.angle_alpha   90.00
_cell.angle_beta   90.00
_cell.angle_gamma   90.00
#
_symmetry.space_group_name_H-M   'P 1'
#
loop_
_entity.id
_entity.type
_entity.pdbx_description
1 polymer ?
#
loop_
_entity_poly.entity_id
_entity_poly.type
_entity_poly.pdbx_seq_one_letter_code
_entity_poly.pdbx_strand_id
1 'polypeptide(L)'
;MYEKPLIGVSRCLLGHAVRYDGESKPHSVVIDQLVKLFELVPVCPEVEAGLSVPRPPVQLSGSIDHPRVTGREDPELDVTVPMLAYCNA
;
A
#
# COMPACT_ATOMS: atom_id res chain seq x y z
N MET A 1 32.56 0.20 -3.99
CA MET A 1 31.32 0.81 -3.49
C MET A 1 30.31 -0.30 -3.32
N TYR A 2 29.73 -0.48 -2.15
CA TYR A 2 28.61 -1.41 -2.00
C TYR A 2 27.33 -0.70 -2.42
N GLU A 3 26.55 -1.33 -3.29
CA GLU A 3 25.21 -0.85 -3.62
C GLU A 3 24.32 -0.92 -2.39
N LYS A 4 23.46 0.09 -2.22
CA LYS A 4 22.49 0.08 -1.13
C LYS A 4 21.47 -1.03 -1.40
N PRO A 5 21.09 -1.82 -0.39
CA PRO A 5 20.00 -2.77 -0.55
C PRO A 5 18.68 -2.04 -0.85
N LEU A 6 17.84 -2.67 -1.67
CA LEU A 6 16.49 -2.20 -1.97
C LEU A 6 15.56 -2.50 -0.78
N ILE A 7 14.66 -1.57 -0.48
CA ILE A 7 13.58 -1.78 0.50
C ILE A 7 12.25 -1.21 -0.02
N GLY A 8 11.20 -2.03 0.03
CA GLY A 8 9.84 -1.59 -0.26
C GLY A 8 9.30 -0.72 0.87
N VAL A 9 8.73 0.44 0.53
CA VAL A 9 8.16 1.39 1.47
C VAL A 9 6.79 1.83 1.00
N SER A 10 5.80 1.84 1.90
CA SER A 10 4.48 2.37 1.61
C SER A 10 4.57 3.79 1.08
N ARG A 11 4.12 4.01 -0.16
CA ARG A 11 4.29 5.27 -0.89
C ARG A 11 3.66 6.48 -0.17
N CYS A 12 2.62 6.26 0.64
CA CYS A 12 2.03 7.32 1.48
C CYS A 12 2.99 7.86 2.56
N LEU A 13 3.95 7.05 3.04
CA LEU A 13 4.97 7.45 4.01
C LEU A 13 6.06 8.35 3.42
N LEU A 14 6.15 8.36 2.08
CA LEU A 14 7.05 9.21 1.31
C LEU A 14 6.38 10.51 0.85
N GLY A 15 5.16 10.80 1.33
CA GLY A 15 4.45 12.05 1.07
C GLY A 15 3.53 12.03 -0.16
N HIS A 16 3.33 10.88 -0.81
CA HIS A 16 2.37 10.79 -1.90
C HIS A 16 0.93 10.68 -1.38
N ALA A 17 0.02 11.41 -2.02
CA ALA A 17 -1.41 11.40 -1.76
C ALA A 17 -2.08 10.16 -2.36
N VAL A 18 -1.85 8.98 -1.76
CA VAL A 18 -2.36 7.68 -2.25
C VAL A 18 -3.23 6.93 -1.23
N ARG A 19 -3.47 7.53 -0.05
CA ARG A 19 -4.35 6.94 0.95
C ARG A 19 -5.80 6.94 0.46
N TYR A 20 -6.64 6.13 1.09
CA TYR A 20 -8.05 6.01 0.75
C TYR A 20 -8.79 7.36 0.84
N ASP A 21 -8.37 8.24 1.77
CA ASP A 21 -8.93 9.58 1.97
C ASP A 21 -8.34 10.65 1.04
N GLY A 22 -7.45 10.27 0.11
CA GLY A 22 -6.77 11.21 -0.79
C GLY A 22 -5.61 11.95 -0.15
N GLU A 23 -5.25 11.63 1.10
CA GLU A 23 -4.18 12.30 1.81
C GLU A 23 -2.84 11.55 1.72
N SER A 24 -1.78 12.20 2.19
CA SER A 24 -0.48 11.57 2.45
C SER A 24 -0.27 11.38 3.95
N LYS A 25 0.77 10.62 4.34
CA LYS A 25 1.17 10.49 5.75
C LYS A 25 2.70 10.39 5.84
N PRO A 26 3.43 11.46 5.49
CA PRO A 26 4.89 11.43 5.46
C PRO A 26 5.44 11.06 6.83
N HIS A 27 6.50 10.24 6.85
CA HIS A 27 7.17 9.82 8.07
C HIS A 27 8.64 10.22 8.05
N SER A 28 9.05 11.13 8.93
CA SER A 28 10.40 11.70 8.96
C SER A 28 11.50 10.65 9.07
N VAL A 29 11.33 9.61 9.89
CA VAL A 29 12.33 8.52 9.99
C VAL A 29 12.58 7.84 8.64
N VAL A 30 11.54 7.63 7.84
CA VAL A 30 11.67 7.02 6.50
C VAL A 30 12.44 7.96 5.58
N ILE A 31 12.09 9.23 5.59
CA ILE A 31 12.67 10.25 4.72
C ILE A 31 14.13 10.55 5.11
N ASP A 32 14.43 10.65 6.39
CA ASP A 32 15.71 11.19 6.88
C ASP A 32 16.74 10.11 7.21
N GLN A 33 16.31 8.91 7.62
CA GLN A 33 17.20 7.84 8.08
C GLN A 33 17.30 6.71 7.06
N LEU A 34 16.16 6.18 6.60
CA LEU A 34 16.16 5.00 5.72
C LEU A 34 16.79 5.28 4.35
N VAL A 35 16.61 6.47 3.76
CA VAL A 35 17.23 6.85 2.48
C VAL A 35 18.77 6.85 2.51
N LYS A 36 19.36 7.01 3.70
CA LYS A 36 20.82 6.99 3.86
C LYS A 36 21.37 5.57 3.78
N LEU A 37 20.58 4.59 4.20
CA LEU A 37 20.98 3.18 4.34
C LEU A 37 20.52 2.31 3.18
N PHE A 38 19.37 2.64 2.57
CA PHE A 38 18.70 1.85 1.55
C PHE A 38 18.35 2.69 0.33
N GLU A 39 18.13 2.00 -0.78
CA GLU A 39 17.39 2.57 -1.91
C GLU A 39 15.91 2.21 -1.74
N LEU A 40 15.06 3.25 -1.66
CA LEU A 40 13.66 3.10 -1.29
C LEU A 40 12.81 2.86 -2.55
N VAL A 41 12.06 1.76 -2.56
CA VAL A 41 11.12 1.42 -3.63
C VAL A 41 9.70 1.80 -3.15
N PRO A 42 9.06 2.83 -3.74
CA PRO A 42 7.76 3.32 -3.30
C PRO A 42 6.61 2.45 -3.81
N VAL A 43 5.91 1.76 -2.90
CA VAL A 43 4.83 0.81 -3.23
C VAL A 43 3.48 1.26 -2.67
N CYS A 44 2.43 1.21 -3.49
CA CYS A 44 1.06 1.32 -3.02
C CYS A 44 0.22 0.18 -3.61
N PRO A 45 0.06 -0.95 -2.88
CA PRO A 45 -0.61 -2.14 -3.42
C PRO A 45 -2.03 -1.86 -3.90
N GLU A 46 -2.76 -0.99 -3.20
CA GLU A 46 -4.15 -0.65 -3.54
C GLU A 46 -4.25 0.11 -4.87
N VAL A 47 -3.41 1.13 -5.09
CA VAL A 47 -3.41 1.90 -6.35
C VAL A 47 -2.84 1.07 -7.50
N GLU A 48 -1.81 0.26 -7.23
CA GLU A 48 -1.18 -0.62 -8.23
C GLU A 48 -2.09 -1.81 -8.60
N ALA A 49 -2.98 -2.23 -7.69
CA ALA A 49 -4.09 -3.13 -7.96
C ALA A 49 -5.26 -2.46 -8.71
N GLY A 50 -5.20 -1.15 -8.95
CA GLY A 50 -6.18 -0.39 -9.74
C GLY A 50 -7.29 0.31 -8.94
N LEU A 51 -7.19 0.39 -7.61
CA LEU A 51 -8.17 1.12 -6.81
C LEU A 51 -7.97 2.64 -6.95
N SER A 52 -9.07 3.40 -6.93
CA SER A 52 -9.04 4.85 -7.07
C SER A 52 -8.46 5.58 -5.85
N VAL A 53 -8.14 6.86 -6.03
CA VAL A 53 -7.85 7.81 -4.95
C VAL A 53 -8.75 9.03 -5.15
N PRO A 54 -9.66 9.36 -4.21
CA PRO A 54 -10.00 8.63 -2.99
C PRO A 54 -10.77 7.33 -3.29
N ARG A 55 -10.96 6.50 -2.26
CA ARG A 55 -11.74 5.25 -2.28
C ARG A 55 -12.35 4.97 -0.89
N PRO A 56 -13.45 4.20 -0.79
CA PRO A 56 -13.95 3.75 0.49
C PRO A 56 -12.89 2.94 1.26
N PRO A 57 -12.83 3.03 2.59
CA PRO A 57 -11.90 2.22 3.36
C PRO A 57 -12.28 0.74 3.28
N VAL A 58 -11.27 -0.12 3.23
CA VAL A 58 -11.42 -1.57 3.15
C VAL A 58 -10.79 -2.25 4.35
N GLN A 59 -11.22 -3.47 4.64
CA GLN A 59 -10.72 -4.30 5.74
C GLN A 59 -10.42 -5.72 5.28
N LEU A 60 -9.35 -6.30 5.82
CA LEU A 60 -8.99 -7.69 5.61
C LEU A 60 -9.77 -8.59 6.57
N SER A 61 -10.33 -9.67 6.04
CA SER A 61 -11.07 -10.70 6.78
C SER A 61 -10.78 -12.08 6.17
N GLY A 62 -11.32 -13.15 6.77
CA GLY A 62 -11.09 -14.53 6.32
C GLY A 62 -9.83 -15.16 6.92
N SER A 63 -9.44 -16.33 6.38
CA SER A 63 -8.25 -17.07 6.80
C SER A 63 -7.04 -16.70 5.96
N ILE A 64 -5.84 -17.10 6.41
CA ILE A 64 -4.60 -16.92 5.64
C ILE A 64 -4.71 -17.55 4.25
N ASP A 65 -5.31 -18.74 4.16
CA ASP A 65 -5.48 -19.46 2.88
C ASP A 65 -6.60 -18.88 2.00
N HIS A 66 -7.52 -18.11 2.58
CA HIS A 66 -8.70 -17.57 1.90
C HIS A 66 -8.98 -16.14 2.39
N PRO A 67 -8.06 -15.19 2.13
CA PRO A 67 -8.23 -13.82 2.57
C PRO A 67 -9.31 -13.13 1.72
N ARG A 68 -10.05 -12.24 2.36
CA ARG A 68 -11.01 -11.34 1.70
C ARG A 68 -10.75 -9.90 2.09
N VAL A 69 -10.80 -9.00 1.11
CA VAL A 69 -10.67 -7.56 1.33
C VAL A 69 -11.96 -6.90 0.85
N THR A 70 -12.78 -6.44 1.80
CA THR A 70 -14.08 -5.82 1.51
C THR A 70 -14.17 -4.42 2.10
N GLY A 71 -15.13 -3.62 1.64
CA GLY A 71 -15.44 -2.32 2.24
C GLY A 71 -15.76 -2.45 3.72
N ARG A 72 -15.31 -1.47 4.49
CA ARG A 72 -15.55 -1.41 5.93
C ARG A 72 -17.01 -1.06 6.24
N GLU A 73 -17.56 -0.08 5.52
CA GLU A 73 -18.95 0.34 5.64
C GLU A 73 -19.89 -0.38 4.66
N ASP A 74 -19.35 -0.85 3.52
CA ASP A 74 -20.10 -1.55 2.47
C ASP A 74 -19.45 -2.91 2.15
N PRO A 75 -19.99 -4.03 2.67
CA PRO A 75 -19.47 -5.37 2.38
C PRO A 75 -19.64 -5.82 0.92
N GLU A 76 -20.51 -5.17 0.13
CA GLU A 76 -20.68 -5.46 -1.30
C GLU A 76 -19.51 -4.93 -2.13
N LEU A 77 -18.77 -3.94 -1.60
CA LEU A 77 -17.49 -3.53 -2.16
C LEU A 77 -16.44 -4.62 -1.89
N ASP A 78 -16.31 -5.58 -2.80
CA ASP A 78 -15.29 -6.63 -2.74
C ASP A 78 -14.11 -6.31 -3.66
N VAL A 79 -12.94 -6.04 -3.08
CA VAL A 79 -11.69 -5.77 -3.81
C VAL A 79 -10.70 -6.94 -3.68
N THR A 80 -11.15 -8.12 -3.25
CA THR A 80 -10.30 -9.29 -3.05
C THR A 80 -9.58 -9.70 -4.33
N VAL A 81 -10.30 -9.74 -5.45
CA VAL A 81 -9.76 -10.17 -6.76
C VAL A 81 -8.60 -9.27 -7.22
N PRO A 82 -8.75 -7.95 -7.35
CA PRO A 82 -7.63 -7.09 -7.77
C PRO A 82 -6.45 -7.13 -6.79
N MET A 83 -6.70 -7.21 -5.48
CA MET A 83 -5.64 -7.28 -4.48
C MET A 83 -4.85 -8.59 -4.57
N LEU A 84 -5.52 -9.73 -4.76
CA LEU A 84 -4.87 -11.02 -4.99
C LEU A 84 -4.10 -11.04 -6.31
N ALA A 85 -4.64 -10.43 -7.36
CA ALA A 85 -3.94 -10.32 -8.65
C ALA A 85 -2.61 -9.56 -8.49
N TYR A 86 -2.61 -8.44 -7.76
CA TYR A 86 -1.39 -7.68 -7.48
C TYR A 86 -0.36 -8.49 -6.67
N CYS A 87 -0.79 -9.27 -5.68
CA CYS A 87 0.13 -10.10 -4.88
C CYS A 87 0.79 -11.24 -5.67
N ASN A 88 0.20 -11.66 -6.79
CA ASN A 88 0.69 -12.77 -7.62
C ASN A 88 1.39 -12.28 -8.91
N ALA A 89 1.52 -10.96 -9.10
CA ALA A 89 2.22 -10.35 -10.22
C ALA A 89 3.72 -10.26 -9.96
#